data_AF-A0A957PWH8-F1
#
_entry.id   AF-A0A957PWH8-F1
#
_cell.length_a   1.000
_cell.length_b   1.000
_cell.length_c   1.000
_cell.angle_alpha   90.00
_cell.angle_beta   90.00
_cell.angle_gamma   90.00
#
_symmetry.space_group_name_H-M   'P 1'
#
loop_
_entity.id
_entity.type
_entity.pdbx_description
1 polymer ?
#
loop_
_entity_poly.entity_id
_entity_poly.type
_entity_poly.pdbx_seq_one_letter_code
_entity_poly.pdbx_strand_id
1 'polypeptide(L)'
;HAMRRNVNLNIVLFNNRIYGLTKGQYSPTSRVGFKTKSSPMGSIDQPLNPVAVALAAEATFVARSLDTHTQHLEMVLQRAAEHQGVSFIEVYQNCVIFNPNEWGELQDRRGRDDHIVYLEHGMPMIFGKDRDKAIRLNGFRPEVVNVADVAEEEILIHDASSKPLALLLSSMEWPQFPAPLGIIRDVVQPDYTSSLLAQVQTAQKQKGVGDLNALYRDADLWTVTERKGVQAQVSGGYSMTLDEEYIDNIDREEPAATSVVQDQLTTTALAALNPNAPISVVAASSLARAVRQMKTHKIGCLLVTDVEDKLIGVFTENDLLRKVVGLVDDLTKATIADYMTADPFTLKSEMPIANAIHLMAVHGFRHVPLIDDDGHPVGIVSFRDVVDYLGQQLR
;
A
#
# COMPACT_ATOMS: atom_id res chain seq x y z
N HIS A 1 3.55 -3.80 -14.45
CA HIS A 1 2.40 -3.12 -15.10
C HIS A 1 2.57 -1.62 -15.27
N ALA A 2 2.98 -0.87 -14.23
CA ALA A 2 3.21 0.57 -14.32
C ALA A 2 4.14 0.94 -15.50
N MET A 3 5.26 0.22 -15.62
CA MET A 3 6.22 0.37 -16.72
C MET A 3 5.57 0.14 -18.10
N ARG A 4 4.92 -1.01 -18.30
CA ARG A 4 4.22 -1.34 -19.57
C ARG A 4 3.17 -0.31 -19.99
N ARG A 5 2.48 0.30 -19.02
CA ARG A 5 1.49 1.35 -19.29
C ARG A 5 2.14 2.70 -19.57
N ASN A 6 3.43 2.85 -19.30
CA ASN A 6 4.12 4.14 -19.30
C ASN A 6 3.38 5.17 -18.42
N VAL A 7 3.05 4.78 -17.18
CA VAL A 7 2.44 5.71 -16.22
C VAL A 7 3.49 6.75 -15.82
N ASN A 8 3.13 8.04 -15.87
CA ASN A 8 4.01 9.13 -15.47
C ASN A 8 4.31 9.05 -13.95
N LEU A 9 5.40 8.37 -13.60
CA LEU A 9 5.77 7.96 -12.25
C LEU A 9 7.27 7.70 -12.18
N ASN A 10 7.90 8.18 -11.11
CA ASN A 10 9.29 7.89 -10.80
C ASN A 10 9.41 6.74 -9.79
N ILE A 11 10.14 5.69 -10.16
CA ILE A 11 10.41 4.52 -9.32
C ILE A 11 11.90 4.52 -8.98
N VAL A 12 12.24 4.84 -7.73
CA VAL A 12 13.62 4.80 -7.22
C VAL A 12 13.79 3.56 -6.35
N LEU A 13 14.58 2.60 -6.84
CA LEU A 13 14.90 1.36 -6.15
C LEU A 13 16.26 1.50 -5.43
N PHE A 14 16.25 1.55 -4.11
CA PHE A 14 17.47 1.40 -3.31
C PHE A 14 17.86 -0.07 -3.23
N ASN A 15 18.85 -0.48 -4.02
CA ASN A 15 19.31 -1.85 -4.08
C ASN A 15 20.47 -2.07 -3.10
N ASN A 16 20.13 -2.54 -1.90
CA ASN A 16 21.07 -2.95 -0.86
C ASN A 16 21.27 -4.47 -0.75
N ARG A 17 20.62 -5.22 -1.67
CA ARG A 17 20.64 -6.67 -1.74
C ARG A 17 20.28 -7.37 -0.42
N ILE A 18 19.47 -6.75 0.43
CA ILE A 18 19.04 -7.33 1.70
C ILE A 18 17.76 -6.67 2.23
N TYR A 19 16.91 -7.44 2.92
CA TYR A 19 15.79 -6.85 3.65
C TYR A 19 16.26 -6.28 4.99
N GLY A 20 16.74 -5.03 4.94
CA GLY A 20 17.29 -4.35 6.13
C GLY A 20 16.26 -4.15 7.24
N LEU A 21 15.04 -3.71 6.91
CA LEU A 21 14.01 -3.36 7.91
C LEU A 21 13.53 -4.59 8.71
N THR A 22 13.38 -5.73 8.06
CA THR A 22 12.92 -6.98 8.69
C THR A 22 14.05 -7.76 9.37
N LYS A 23 15.21 -7.12 9.60
CA LYS A 23 16.39 -7.68 10.28
C LYS A 23 17.27 -8.63 9.45
N GLY A 24 17.40 -8.38 8.16
CA GLY A 24 18.52 -8.88 7.35
C GLY A 24 18.29 -10.21 6.65
N GLN A 25 17.06 -10.52 6.22
CA GLN A 25 16.79 -11.64 5.30
C GLN A 25 17.34 -11.33 3.91
N TYR A 26 17.61 -12.37 3.11
CA TYR A 26 18.04 -12.15 1.72
C TYR A 26 16.86 -11.58 0.91
N SER A 27 17.18 -10.75 -0.07
CA SER A 27 16.25 -10.13 -1.00
C SER A 27 16.34 -10.82 -2.39
N PRO A 28 15.42 -10.53 -3.32
CA PRO A 28 15.49 -11.05 -4.69
C PRO A 28 16.76 -10.66 -5.44
N THR A 29 17.50 -9.64 -5.00
CA THR A 29 18.77 -9.22 -5.62
C THR A 29 20.00 -9.73 -4.86
N SER A 30 19.84 -10.49 -3.77
CA SER A 30 20.95 -11.08 -3.02
C SER A 30 21.67 -12.15 -3.83
N ARG A 31 23.01 -12.21 -3.71
CA ARG A 31 23.83 -13.20 -4.42
C ARG A 31 23.52 -14.63 -3.96
N VAL A 32 23.68 -15.60 -4.86
CA VAL A 32 23.68 -17.02 -4.51
C VAL A 32 24.74 -17.29 -3.45
N GLY A 33 24.38 -18.08 -2.44
CA GLY A 33 25.23 -18.40 -1.29
C GLY A 33 25.27 -17.33 -0.20
N PHE A 34 24.61 -16.18 -0.38
CA PHE A 34 24.58 -15.12 0.64
C PHE A 34 23.86 -15.60 1.90
N LYS A 35 24.58 -15.70 3.01
CA LYS A 35 24.07 -16.24 4.28
C LYS A 35 23.43 -15.16 5.12
N THR A 36 22.23 -15.45 5.61
CA THR A 36 21.49 -14.60 6.55
C THR A 36 21.01 -15.44 7.73
N LYS A 37 20.42 -14.80 8.75
CA LYS A 37 19.87 -15.51 9.91
C LYS A 37 18.75 -16.47 9.52
N SER A 38 17.85 -16.05 8.63
CA SER A 38 16.75 -16.87 8.11
C SER A 38 17.21 -17.90 7.07
N SER A 39 18.41 -17.75 6.52
CA SER A 39 18.94 -18.60 5.46
C SER A 39 20.41 -18.95 5.74
N PRO A 40 20.65 -19.78 6.77
CA PRO A 40 22.00 -20.05 7.27
C PRO A 40 22.87 -20.83 6.28
N MET A 41 22.25 -21.57 5.37
CA MET A 41 22.93 -22.28 4.27
C MET A 41 23.21 -21.39 3.06
N GLY A 42 22.74 -20.15 3.07
CA GLY A 42 22.86 -19.20 1.96
C GLY A 42 21.62 -19.19 1.06
N SER A 43 21.44 -18.10 0.31
CA SER A 43 20.43 -18.04 -0.75
C SER A 43 20.74 -19.05 -1.86
N ILE A 44 19.72 -19.74 -2.37
CA ILE A 44 19.83 -20.62 -3.55
C ILE A 44 19.26 -19.96 -4.81
N ASP A 45 18.58 -18.83 -4.65
CA ASP A 45 17.86 -18.17 -5.73
C ASP A 45 18.81 -17.40 -6.63
N GLN A 46 18.54 -17.46 -7.93
CA GLN A 46 19.24 -16.62 -8.89
C GLN A 46 18.85 -15.15 -8.69
N PRO A 47 19.83 -14.23 -8.55
CA PRO A 47 19.52 -12.83 -8.31
C PRO A 47 18.75 -12.24 -9.48
N LEU A 48 17.64 -11.58 -9.16
CA LEU A 48 16.89 -10.79 -10.11
C LEU A 48 17.73 -9.59 -10.57
N ASN A 49 17.77 -9.32 -11.87
CA ASN A 49 18.36 -8.10 -12.42
C ASN A 49 17.27 -7.03 -12.60
N PRO A 50 17.21 -5.99 -11.74
CA PRO A 50 16.11 -5.03 -11.77
C PRO A 50 16.06 -4.20 -13.05
N VAL A 51 17.22 -3.83 -13.60
CA VAL A 51 17.33 -3.08 -14.86
C VAL A 51 16.82 -3.93 -16.03
N ALA A 52 17.21 -5.21 -16.11
CA ALA A 52 16.72 -6.11 -17.15
C ALA A 52 15.19 -6.31 -17.06
N VAL A 53 14.64 -6.42 -15.85
CA VAL A 53 13.19 -6.50 -15.63
C VAL A 53 12.49 -5.22 -16.09
N ALA A 54 13.04 -4.04 -15.75
CA ALA A 54 12.48 -2.76 -16.17
C ALA A 54 12.47 -2.61 -17.70
N LEU A 55 13.56 -2.99 -18.36
CA LEU A 55 13.67 -2.98 -19.83
C LEU A 55 12.72 -3.98 -20.49
N ALA A 56 12.61 -5.20 -19.95
CA ALA A 56 11.66 -6.21 -20.42
C ALA A 56 10.20 -5.77 -20.25
N ALA A 57 9.92 -4.95 -19.23
CA ALA A 57 8.61 -4.36 -18.98
C ALA A 57 8.33 -3.10 -19.83
N GLU A 58 9.21 -2.77 -20.80
CA GLU A 58 9.13 -1.60 -21.68
C GLU A 58 9.23 -0.24 -20.96
N ALA A 59 9.99 -0.15 -19.87
CA ALA A 59 10.26 1.14 -19.25
C ALA A 59 10.89 2.11 -20.26
N THR A 60 10.36 3.34 -20.31
CA THR A 60 10.81 4.39 -21.24
C THR A 60 12.04 5.13 -20.75
N PHE A 61 12.26 5.16 -19.44
CA PHE A 61 13.45 5.70 -18.82
C PHE A 61 14.00 4.70 -17.81
N VAL A 62 15.29 4.37 -17.95
CA VAL A 62 16.01 3.47 -17.04
C VAL A 62 17.37 4.05 -16.74
N ALA A 63 17.72 4.17 -15.47
CA ALA A 63 19.01 4.68 -15.03
C ALA A 63 19.56 3.90 -13.84
N ARG A 64 20.87 4.05 -13.62
CA ARG A 64 21.58 3.47 -12.47
C ARG A 64 22.50 4.50 -11.85
N SER A 65 22.58 4.53 -10.52
CA SER A 65 23.45 5.43 -9.78
C SER A 65 23.92 4.82 -8.45
N LEU A 66 24.76 5.55 -7.72
CA LEU A 66 25.24 5.24 -6.38
C LEU A 66 24.75 6.30 -5.39
N ASP A 67 24.35 5.87 -4.21
CA ASP A 67 23.97 6.75 -3.09
C ASP A 67 25.10 7.69 -2.66
N THR A 68 26.35 7.22 -2.64
CA THR A 68 27.53 8.00 -2.25
C THR A 68 28.02 8.95 -3.34
N HIS A 69 27.56 8.81 -4.59
CA HIS A 69 27.88 9.71 -5.68
C HIS A 69 26.79 10.77 -5.87
N THR A 70 26.63 11.64 -4.87
CA THR A 70 25.53 12.60 -4.77
C THR A 70 25.29 13.44 -6.03
N GLN A 71 26.32 14.04 -6.62
CA GLN A 71 26.20 14.85 -7.85
C GLN A 71 25.66 14.05 -9.05
N HIS A 72 26.10 12.79 -9.19
CA HIS A 72 25.65 11.92 -10.27
C HIS A 72 24.21 11.45 -10.01
N LEU A 73 23.87 11.11 -8.76
CA LEU A 73 22.50 10.77 -8.37
C LEU A 73 21.54 11.95 -8.57
N GLU A 74 21.94 13.17 -8.21
CA GLU A 74 21.16 14.39 -8.44
C GLU A 74 20.84 14.56 -9.93
N MET A 75 21.85 14.46 -10.80
CA MET A 75 21.68 14.52 -12.26
C MET A 75 20.68 13.46 -12.74
N VAL A 76 20.83 12.21 -12.30
CA VAL A 76 19.93 11.10 -12.70
C VAL A 76 18.49 11.36 -12.23
N LEU A 77 18.31 11.81 -11.00
CA LEU A 77 16.97 12.09 -10.44
C LEU A 77 16.31 13.29 -11.13
N GLN A 78 17.08 14.32 -11.46
CA GLN A 78 16.56 15.46 -12.21
C GLN A 78 16.07 15.01 -13.60
N ARG A 79 16.90 14.26 -14.32
CA ARG A 79 16.54 13.72 -15.65
C ARG A 79 15.32 12.81 -15.59
N ALA A 80 15.21 11.98 -14.56
CA ALA A 80 14.04 11.15 -14.32
C ALA A 80 12.77 11.98 -14.05
N ALA A 81 12.88 13.09 -13.31
CA ALA A 81 11.75 13.98 -13.03
C ALA A 81 11.27 14.76 -14.26
N GLU A 82 12.18 15.08 -15.19
CA GLU A 82 11.87 15.73 -16.47
C GLU A 82 11.20 14.77 -17.47
N HIS A 83 11.44 13.46 -17.32
CA HIS A 83 10.92 12.43 -18.21
C HIS A 83 9.40 12.34 -18.19
N GLN A 84 8.77 12.37 -19.36
CA GLN A 84 7.32 12.22 -19.50
C GLN A 84 6.96 10.75 -19.68
N GLY A 85 6.76 10.05 -18.57
CA GLY A 85 6.46 8.63 -18.58
C GLY A 85 6.99 7.93 -17.33
N VAL A 86 7.12 6.62 -17.40
CA VAL A 86 7.69 5.85 -16.30
C VAL A 86 9.21 5.99 -16.29
N SER A 87 9.78 6.31 -15.13
CA SER A 87 11.22 6.25 -14.88
C SER A 87 11.55 5.21 -13.82
N PHE A 88 12.60 4.43 -14.07
CA PHE A 88 13.13 3.46 -13.12
C PHE A 88 14.61 3.75 -12.86
N ILE A 89 14.94 4.02 -11.60
CA ILE A 89 16.30 4.31 -11.17
C ILE A 89 16.74 3.25 -10.16
N GLU A 90 17.75 2.47 -10.51
CA GLU A 90 18.44 1.60 -9.57
C GLU A 90 19.55 2.39 -8.85
N VAL A 91 19.42 2.54 -7.54
CA VAL A 91 20.44 3.18 -6.69
C VAL A 91 21.14 2.11 -5.88
N TYR A 92 22.41 1.87 -6.18
CA TYR A 92 23.27 1.04 -5.35
C TYR A 92 23.50 1.74 -4.02
N GLN A 93 23.10 1.06 -2.94
CA GLN A 93 23.13 1.60 -1.59
C GLN A 93 23.50 0.47 -0.61
N ASN A 94 24.55 0.65 0.18
CA ASN A 94 24.92 -0.37 1.17
C ASN A 94 23.99 -0.36 2.39
N CYS A 95 23.69 -1.53 2.96
CA CYS A 95 22.99 -1.62 4.25
C CYS A 95 24.02 -1.70 5.36
N VAL A 96 24.26 -0.58 6.07
CA VAL A 96 25.32 -0.48 7.10
C VAL A 96 25.26 -1.60 8.15
N ILE A 97 24.06 -2.05 8.52
CA ILE A 97 23.88 -3.03 9.60
C ILE A 97 24.05 -4.46 9.11
N PHE A 98 23.47 -4.81 7.96
CA PHE A 98 23.31 -6.21 7.54
C PHE A 98 24.06 -6.58 6.25
N ASN A 99 24.40 -5.61 5.41
CA ASN A 99 25.17 -5.82 4.18
C ASN A 99 26.04 -4.59 3.84
N PRO A 100 27.07 -4.28 4.65
CA PRO A 100 27.75 -2.98 4.63
C PRO A 100 28.68 -2.77 3.43
N ASN A 101 29.13 -3.84 2.77
CA ASN A 101 30.23 -3.79 1.81
C ASN A 101 29.86 -4.26 0.40
N GLU A 102 28.58 -4.53 0.11
CA GLU A 102 28.15 -5.10 -1.18
C GLU A 102 28.63 -4.27 -2.38
N TRP A 103 28.54 -2.95 -2.27
CA TRP A 103 28.94 -1.99 -3.30
C TRP A 103 30.25 -1.28 -2.97
N GLY A 104 31.03 -1.79 -2.02
CA GLY A 104 32.21 -1.10 -1.46
C GLY A 104 33.23 -0.67 -2.53
N GLU A 105 33.52 -1.53 -3.50
CA GLU A 105 34.46 -1.25 -4.60
C GLU A 105 33.96 -0.18 -5.59
N LEU A 106 32.64 0.01 -5.68
CA LEU A 106 32.04 1.07 -6.49
C LEU A 106 31.93 2.39 -5.72
N GLN A 107 31.87 2.32 -4.39
CA GLN A 107 31.82 3.49 -3.51
C GLN A 107 33.21 4.09 -3.22
N ASP A 108 34.29 3.28 -3.27
CA ASP A 108 35.66 3.77 -3.00
C ASP A 108 36.14 4.73 -4.09
N ARG A 109 36.22 6.01 -3.74
CA ARG A 109 36.69 7.10 -4.62
C ARG A 109 38.08 6.89 -5.20
N ARG A 110 38.91 6.02 -4.62
CA ARG A 110 40.28 5.76 -5.13
C ARG A 110 40.30 4.84 -6.34
N GLY A 111 39.34 3.92 -6.45
CA GLY A 111 39.31 2.88 -7.49
C GLY A 111 38.00 2.83 -8.28
N ARG A 112 36.94 3.52 -7.86
CA ARG A 112 35.62 3.44 -8.52
C ARG A 112 35.66 3.75 -10.02
N ASP A 113 36.53 4.67 -10.45
CA ASP A 113 36.59 5.09 -11.86
C ASP A 113 37.16 3.97 -12.76
N ASP A 114 37.83 2.97 -12.18
CA ASP A 114 38.27 1.75 -12.86
C ASP A 114 37.19 0.65 -12.90
N HIS A 115 36.14 0.77 -12.08
CA HIS A 115 35.08 -0.22 -11.92
C HIS A 115 33.74 0.24 -12.52
N ILE A 116 33.62 1.52 -12.89
CA ILE A 116 32.41 2.16 -13.37
C ILE A 116 32.65 2.74 -14.76
N VAL A 117 31.70 2.53 -15.67
CA VAL A 117 31.61 3.28 -16.92
C VAL A 117 30.44 4.26 -16.80
N TYR A 118 30.72 5.56 -16.91
CA TYR A 118 29.67 6.58 -16.90
C TYR A 118 29.09 6.73 -18.30
N LEU A 119 27.75 6.67 -18.38
CA LEU A 119 26.99 6.68 -19.62
C LEU A 119 26.56 8.11 -19.94
N GLU A 120 26.94 8.57 -21.13
CA GLU A 120 26.48 9.85 -21.71
C GLU A 120 26.05 9.61 -23.16
N HIS A 121 24.82 10.02 -23.51
CA HIS A 121 24.25 9.75 -24.82
C HIS A 121 25.08 10.42 -25.93
N GLY A 122 25.44 9.65 -26.95
CA GLY A 122 26.27 10.10 -28.06
C GLY A 122 27.78 10.10 -27.78
N MET A 123 28.21 9.74 -26.57
CA MET A 123 29.62 9.74 -26.18
C MET A 123 30.22 8.33 -26.21
N PRO A 124 31.52 8.18 -26.50
CA PRO A 124 32.23 6.91 -26.43
C PRO A 124 32.32 6.43 -24.98
N MET A 125 32.13 5.13 -24.75
CA MET A 125 32.17 4.52 -23.43
C MET A 125 33.60 4.26 -22.95
N ILE A 126 34.26 5.34 -22.56
CA ILE A 126 35.63 5.37 -22.01
C ILE A 126 35.56 5.53 -20.48
N PHE A 127 36.38 4.77 -19.77
CA PHE A 127 36.46 4.76 -18.31
C PHE A 127 37.88 4.47 -17.84
N GLY A 128 38.08 4.30 -16.53
CA GLY A 128 39.38 4.22 -15.90
C GLY A 128 39.81 5.56 -15.33
N LYS A 129 40.58 5.51 -14.23
CA LYS A 129 41.09 6.73 -13.57
C LYS A 129 41.90 7.62 -14.52
N ASP A 130 42.66 6.99 -15.42
CA ASP A 130 43.49 7.64 -16.43
C ASP A 130 42.81 7.73 -17.80
N ARG A 131 41.52 7.34 -17.89
CA ARG A 131 40.72 7.27 -19.13
C ARG A 131 41.36 6.42 -20.22
N ASP A 132 42.01 5.33 -19.81
CA ASP A 132 42.78 4.42 -20.65
C ASP A 132 42.01 3.17 -21.07
N LYS A 133 40.80 2.95 -20.54
CA LYS A 133 39.94 1.80 -20.86
C LYS A 133 38.72 2.22 -21.65
N ALA A 134 38.31 1.39 -22.61
CA ALA A 134 37.10 1.58 -23.38
C ALA A 134 36.33 0.27 -23.55
N ILE A 135 35.04 0.39 -23.83
CA ILE A 135 34.21 -0.76 -24.22
C ILE A 135 34.12 -0.78 -25.75
N ARG A 136 34.38 -1.93 -26.37
CA ARG A 136 34.02 -2.20 -27.77
C ARG A 136 33.16 -3.46 -27.89
N LEU A 137 32.57 -3.66 -29.07
CA LEU A 137 31.86 -4.89 -29.41
C LEU A 137 32.67 -5.76 -30.36
N ASN A 138 32.90 -7.01 -29.96
CA ASN A 138 33.34 -8.08 -30.83
C ASN A 138 32.14 -8.96 -31.18
N GLY A 139 31.46 -8.63 -32.29
CA GLY A 139 30.14 -9.17 -32.60
C GLY A 139 29.10 -8.71 -31.57
N PHE A 140 28.52 -9.65 -30.80
CA PHE A 140 27.58 -9.35 -29.70
C PHE A 140 28.23 -9.40 -28.31
N ARG A 141 29.57 -9.54 -28.24
CA ARG A 141 30.29 -9.65 -26.97
C ARG A 141 30.96 -8.32 -26.64
N PRO A 142 30.65 -7.71 -25.48
CA PRO A 142 31.36 -6.53 -25.02
C PRO A 142 32.71 -6.95 -24.45
N GLU A 143 33.74 -6.17 -24.75
CA GLU A 143 35.08 -6.37 -24.20
C GLU A 143 35.70 -5.02 -23.79
N VAL A 144 36.53 -5.08 -22.74
CA VAL A 144 37.33 -3.95 -22.28
C VAL A 144 38.63 -3.95 -23.05
N VAL A 145 38.95 -2.84 -23.69
CA VAL A 145 40.18 -2.61 -24.45
C VAL A 145 40.93 -1.40 -23.92
N ASN A 146 42.23 -1.34 -24.17
CA ASN A 146 42.99 -0.11 -23.94
C ASN A 146 42.70 0.88 -25.08
N VAL A 147 42.44 2.14 -24.75
CA VAL A 147 42.16 3.21 -25.73
C VAL A 147 43.33 3.39 -26.71
N ALA A 148 44.58 3.19 -26.26
CA ALA A 148 45.76 3.33 -27.11
C ALA A 148 45.90 2.21 -28.16
N ASP A 149 45.21 1.08 -27.98
CA ASP A 149 45.36 -0.11 -28.81
C ASP A 149 44.25 -0.26 -29.88
N VAL A 150 43.28 0.66 -29.92
CA VAL A 150 42.11 0.60 -30.83
C VAL A 150 41.85 1.94 -31.50
N ALA A 151 41.26 1.91 -32.70
CA ALA A 151 40.80 3.14 -33.36
C ALA A 151 39.57 3.72 -32.65
N GLU A 152 39.38 5.05 -32.72
CA GLU A 152 38.28 5.74 -32.03
C GLU A 152 36.90 5.24 -32.50
N GLU A 153 36.78 4.87 -33.77
CA GLU A 153 35.53 4.36 -34.36
C GLU A 153 35.17 2.94 -33.92
N GLU A 154 36.12 2.20 -33.33
CA GLU A 154 35.87 0.88 -32.76
C GLU A 154 35.26 0.97 -31.35
N ILE A 155 35.36 2.12 -30.68
CA ILE A 155 34.84 2.32 -29.33
C ILE A 155 33.31 2.42 -29.40
N LEU A 156 32.64 1.66 -28.52
CA LEU A 156 31.19 1.64 -28.46
C LEU A 156 30.67 2.99 -27.95
N ILE A 157 29.84 3.62 -28.78
CA ILE A 157 29.13 4.87 -28.45
C ILE A 157 27.85 4.52 -27.69
N HIS A 158 27.60 5.22 -26.58
CA HIS A 158 26.37 5.03 -25.82
C HIS A 158 25.16 5.67 -26.53
N ASP A 159 24.12 4.89 -26.77
CA ASP A 159 22.85 5.35 -27.31
C ASP A 159 21.70 4.95 -26.37
N ALA A 160 21.29 5.89 -25.52
CA ALA A 160 20.13 5.76 -24.63
C ALA A 160 18.78 5.47 -25.34
N SER A 161 18.67 5.69 -26.65
CA SER A 161 17.45 5.32 -27.41
C SER A 161 17.45 3.84 -27.84
N SER A 162 18.64 3.22 -27.93
CA SER A 162 18.84 1.85 -28.40
C SER A 162 18.44 0.82 -27.35
N LYS A 163 17.32 0.14 -27.58
CA LYS A 163 16.87 -0.97 -26.73
C LYS A 163 17.84 -2.16 -26.70
N PRO A 164 18.45 -2.61 -27.82
CA PRO A 164 19.44 -3.68 -27.78
C PRO A 164 20.66 -3.33 -26.93
N LEU A 165 21.15 -2.09 -27.03
CA LEU A 165 22.27 -1.62 -26.22
C LEU A 165 21.89 -1.53 -24.73
N ALA A 166 20.71 -1.01 -24.41
CA ALA A 166 20.22 -0.98 -23.03
C ALA A 166 20.16 -2.39 -22.40
N LEU A 167 19.71 -3.40 -23.15
CA LEU A 167 19.70 -4.80 -22.70
C LEU A 167 21.12 -5.34 -22.47
N LEU A 168 22.07 -5.02 -23.36
CA LEU A 168 23.47 -5.37 -23.18
C LEU A 168 24.04 -4.75 -21.90
N LEU A 169 23.86 -3.43 -21.72
CA LEU A 169 24.30 -2.68 -20.54
C LEU A 169 23.68 -3.22 -19.25
N SER A 170 22.43 -3.69 -19.28
CA SER A 170 21.78 -4.25 -18.10
C SER A 170 22.51 -5.46 -17.52
N SER A 171 23.21 -6.23 -18.37
CA SER A 171 23.97 -7.43 -17.98
C SER A 171 25.39 -7.14 -17.49
N MET A 172 25.87 -5.90 -17.65
CA MET A 172 27.19 -5.50 -17.19
C MET A 172 27.18 -5.23 -15.67
N GLU A 173 28.02 -5.94 -14.94
CA GLU A 173 28.13 -5.84 -13.49
C GLU A 173 29.57 -6.11 -13.02
N TRP A 174 30.01 -5.34 -12.03
CA TRP A 174 31.28 -5.55 -11.33
C TRP A 174 31.19 -6.77 -10.38
N PRO A 175 32.21 -7.64 -10.29
CA PRO A 175 33.57 -7.50 -10.81
C PRO A 175 33.86 -8.06 -12.20
N GLN A 176 32.89 -8.69 -12.85
CA GLN A 176 33.12 -9.34 -14.14
C GLN A 176 33.28 -8.32 -15.29
N PHE A 177 32.65 -7.16 -15.16
CA PHE A 177 32.68 -6.07 -16.13
C PHE A 177 32.49 -4.72 -15.41
N PRO A 178 32.91 -3.56 -15.96
CA PRO A 178 32.56 -2.27 -15.37
C PRO A 178 31.05 -2.10 -15.23
N ALA A 179 30.61 -1.55 -14.09
CA ALA A 179 29.21 -1.24 -13.83
C ALA A 179 28.80 0.03 -14.60
N PRO A 180 27.78 -0.02 -15.48
CA PRO A 180 27.31 1.16 -16.19
C PRO A 180 26.46 2.06 -15.29
N LEU A 181 26.89 3.30 -15.07
CA LEU A 181 26.15 4.29 -14.30
C LEU A 181 25.71 5.44 -15.21
N GLY A 182 24.51 5.96 -14.97
CA GLY A 182 23.90 7.03 -15.76
C GLY A 182 22.59 6.58 -16.38
N ILE A 183 22.18 7.26 -17.45
CA ILE A 183 20.94 6.99 -18.16
C ILE A 183 21.19 5.85 -19.15
N ILE A 184 20.69 4.66 -18.83
CA ILE A 184 20.81 3.46 -19.68
C ILE A 184 19.82 3.54 -20.84
N ARG A 185 18.61 4.05 -20.59
CA ARG A 185 17.57 4.22 -21.59
C ARG A 185 16.78 5.50 -21.35
N ASP A 186 16.48 6.23 -22.42
CA ASP A 186 15.61 7.41 -22.44
C ASP A 186 14.93 7.49 -23.82
N VAL A 187 13.63 7.20 -23.87
CA VAL A 187 12.81 7.27 -25.10
C VAL A 187 11.46 7.92 -24.84
N VAL A 188 11.01 8.73 -25.79
CA VAL A 188 9.68 9.36 -25.72
C VAL A 188 8.62 8.39 -26.26
N GLN A 189 7.61 8.11 -25.45
CA GLN A 189 6.40 7.39 -25.84
C GLN A 189 5.17 8.02 -25.19
N PRO A 190 3.96 7.87 -25.77
CA PRO A 190 2.73 8.33 -25.13
C PRO A 190 2.57 7.70 -23.74
N ASP A 191 2.27 8.53 -22.73
CA ASP A 191 1.94 8.03 -21.40
C ASP A 191 0.47 7.57 -21.33
N TYR A 192 0.18 6.72 -20.34
CA TYR A 192 -1.16 6.16 -20.16
C TYR A 192 -2.24 7.23 -19.97
N THR A 193 -1.95 8.24 -19.15
CA THR A 193 -2.92 9.25 -18.72
C THR A 193 -3.31 10.12 -19.90
N SER A 194 -2.34 10.64 -20.65
CA SER A 194 -2.60 11.44 -21.85
C SER A 194 -3.37 10.64 -22.90
N SER A 195 -3.02 9.37 -23.10
CA SER A 195 -3.71 8.48 -24.05
C SER A 195 -5.17 8.21 -23.64
N LEU A 196 -5.41 7.96 -22.34
CA LEU A 196 -6.76 7.76 -21.79
C LEU A 196 -7.60 9.03 -21.92
N LEU A 197 -7.05 10.20 -21.58
CA LEU A 197 -7.76 11.48 -21.69
C LEU A 197 -8.11 11.81 -23.14
N ALA A 198 -7.21 11.54 -24.09
CA ALA A 198 -7.49 11.69 -25.52
C ALA A 198 -8.63 10.76 -25.99
N GLN A 199 -8.67 9.53 -25.48
CA GLN A 199 -9.76 8.58 -25.74
C GLN A 199 -11.10 9.10 -25.18
N VAL A 200 -11.12 9.61 -23.95
CA VAL A 200 -12.31 10.19 -23.31
C VAL A 200 -12.82 11.39 -24.12
N GLN A 201 -11.94 12.30 -24.52
CA GLN A 201 -12.31 13.46 -25.34
C GLN A 201 -12.90 13.04 -26.69
N THR A 202 -12.34 12.00 -27.31
CA THR A 202 -12.85 11.45 -28.57
C THR A 202 -14.26 10.88 -28.39
N ALA A 203 -14.48 10.11 -27.32
CA ALA A 203 -15.80 9.56 -27.00
C ALA A 203 -16.84 10.67 -26.75
N GLN A 204 -16.46 11.72 -26.02
CA GLN A 204 -17.33 12.87 -25.76
C GLN A 204 -17.70 13.64 -27.03
N LYS A 205 -16.75 13.79 -27.97
CA LYS A 205 -17.03 14.42 -29.28
C LYS A 205 -17.99 13.61 -30.14
N GLN A 206 -17.92 12.28 -30.08
CA GLN A 206 -18.74 11.40 -30.92
C GLN A 206 -20.11 11.10 -30.32
N LYS A 207 -20.19 10.91 -29.00
CA LYS A 207 -21.39 10.44 -28.30
C LYS A 207 -22.04 11.50 -27.39
N GLY A 208 -21.43 12.67 -27.30
CA GLY A 208 -21.79 13.70 -26.31
C GLY A 208 -21.17 13.41 -24.94
N VAL A 209 -21.27 14.40 -24.05
CA VAL A 209 -20.88 14.22 -22.64
C VAL A 209 -21.90 13.30 -21.98
N GLY A 210 -21.45 12.16 -21.46
CA GLY A 210 -22.33 11.20 -20.80
C GLY A 210 -22.95 11.77 -19.52
N ASP A 211 -24.23 11.50 -19.30
CA ASP A 211 -24.93 11.78 -18.04
C ASP A 211 -25.04 10.48 -17.23
N LEU A 212 -24.39 10.46 -16.07
CA LEU A 212 -24.37 9.31 -15.18
C LEU A 212 -25.79 8.97 -14.67
N ASN A 213 -26.64 9.96 -14.43
CA ASN A 213 -28.02 9.73 -13.99
C ASN A 213 -28.86 9.12 -15.10
N ALA A 214 -28.70 9.59 -16.33
CA ALA A 214 -29.36 9.00 -17.49
C ALA A 214 -28.91 7.55 -17.68
N LEU A 215 -27.60 7.27 -17.67
CA LEU A 215 -27.05 5.92 -17.80
C LEU A 215 -27.57 4.97 -16.71
N TYR A 216 -27.63 5.43 -15.47
CA TYR A 216 -28.12 4.62 -14.35
C TYR A 216 -29.62 4.28 -14.50
N ARG A 217 -30.41 5.18 -15.08
CA ARG A 217 -31.86 5.02 -15.28
C ARG A 217 -32.24 4.32 -16.58
N ASP A 218 -31.33 4.29 -17.55
CA ASP A 218 -31.46 3.59 -18.83
C ASP A 218 -31.14 2.09 -18.72
N ALA A 219 -30.56 1.66 -17.59
CA ALA A 219 -30.37 0.25 -17.31
C ALA A 219 -31.74 -0.48 -17.29
N ASP A 220 -31.79 -1.69 -17.85
CA ASP A 220 -32.96 -2.57 -17.77
C ASP A 220 -33.23 -2.92 -16.29
N LEU A 221 -34.07 -2.11 -15.66
CA LEU A 221 -34.56 -2.35 -14.31
C LEU A 221 -35.64 -3.43 -14.39
N TRP A 222 -35.33 -4.65 -13.96
CA TRP A 222 -36.39 -5.62 -13.72
C TRP A 222 -37.09 -5.27 -12.40
N THR A 223 -38.41 -5.36 -12.40
CA THR A 223 -39.17 -5.31 -11.15
C THR A 223 -39.08 -6.68 -10.49
N VAL A 224 -38.47 -6.76 -9.30
CA VAL A 224 -38.51 -8.00 -8.50
C VAL A 224 -39.92 -8.12 -7.93
N THR A 225 -40.78 -8.88 -8.59
CA THR A 225 -42.02 -9.37 -7.97
C THR A 225 -41.67 -10.42 -6.92
N GLU A 226 -42.19 -10.24 -5.72
CA GLU A 226 -42.03 -11.13 -4.58
C GLU A 226 -42.38 -12.58 -4.99
N ARG A 227 -41.38 -13.44 -5.16
CA ARG A 227 -41.58 -14.87 -5.36
C ARG A 227 -41.81 -15.50 -3.99
N LYS A 228 -43.02 -15.99 -3.74
CA LYS A 228 -43.27 -16.88 -2.60
C LYS A 228 -42.38 -18.11 -2.71
N GLY A 229 -41.53 -18.29 -1.70
CA GLY A 229 -40.88 -19.57 -1.38
C GLY A 229 -39.93 -20.09 -2.44
N VAL A 230 -38.78 -19.46 -2.60
CA VAL A 230 -37.59 -20.21 -3.03
C VAL A 230 -36.80 -20.52 -1.77
N GLN A 231 -36.84 -21.79 -1.34
CA GLN A 231 -35.89 -22.29 -0.36
C GLN A 231 -34.50 -22.21 -0.99
N ALA A 232 -33.71 -21.22 -0.58
CA ALA A 232 -32.29 -21.21 -0.90
C ALA A 232 -31.64 -22.39 -0.18
N GLN A 233 -31.37 -23.47 -0.91
CA GLN A 233 -30.36 -24.43 -0.47
C GLN A 233 -29.02 -23.74 -0.61
N VAL A 234 -28.55 -23.13 0.48
CA VAL A 234 -27.18 -22.68 0.60
C VAL A 234 -26.32 -23.94 0.74
N SER A 235 -25.68 -24.33 -0.36
CA SER A 235 -24.60 -25.32 -0.32
C SER A 235 -23.46 -24.76 0.52
N GLY A 236 -23.10 -25.49 1.58
CA GLY A 236 -21.78 -25.49 2.23
C GLY A 236 -21.19 -24.12 2.57
N GLY A 237 -21.20 -23.79 3.86
CA GLY A 237 -20.47 -22.65 4.38
C GLY A 237 -19.01 -22.63 3.91
N TYR A 238 -18.59 -21.51 3.35
CA TYR A 238 -17.17 -21.20 3.24
C TYR A 238 -16.63 -21.08 4.66
N SER A 239 -15.76 -22.02 5.05
CA SER A 239 -14.82 -21.81 6.14
C SER A 239 -13.92 -20.65 5.75
N MET A 240 -14.08 -19.52 6.41
CA MET A 240 -13.13 -18.42 6.34
C MET A 240 -11.93 -18.80 7.23
N THR A 241 -11.07 -19.68 6.74
CA THR A 241 -9.69 -19.73 7.24
C THR A 241 -9.09 -18.39 6.87
N LEU A 242 -8.86 -17.55 7.88
CA LEU A 242 -8.08 -16.33 7.74
C LEU A 242 -6.73 -16.71 7.15
N ASP A 243 -6.33 -16.07 6.05
CA ASP A 243 -5.00 -16.23 5.47
C ASP A 243 -3.96 -15.86 6.54
N GLU A 244 -2.94 -16.71 6.74
CA GLU A 244 -1.85 -16.53 7.71
C GLU A 244 -1.15 -15.16 7.56
N GLU A 245 -1.24 -14.56 6.37
CA GLU A 245 -0.74 -13.22 6.05
C GLU A 245 -1.40 -12.10 6.87
N TYR A 246 -2.62 -12.29 7.40
CA TYR A 246 -3.30 -11.31 8.25
C TYR A 246 -2.87 -11.39 9.72
N ILE A 247 -2.46 -12.57 10.19
CA ILE A 247 -2.01 -12.79 11.57
C ILE A 247 -0.60 -12.23 11.78
N ASP A 248 0.28 -12.35 10.78
CA ASP A 248 1.65 -11.81 10.81
C ASP A 248 1.75 -10.27 10.84
N ASN A 249 0.64 -9.56 10.58
CA ASN A 249 0.60 -8.09 10.64
C ASN A 249 0.35 -7.53 12.05
N ILE A 250 -0.05 -8.38 13.01
CA ILE A 250 -0.38 -7.93 14.37
C ILE A 250 0.84 -7.97 15.31
N ASP A 251 1.83 -8.83 15.04
CA ASP A 251 3.01 -9.01 15.90
C ASP A 251 4.16 -8.00 15.62
N ARG A 252 3.91 -6.97 14.79
CA ARG A 252 4.86 -5.87 14.57
C ARG A 252 4.74 -4.82 15.68
N GLU A 253 5.48 -5.01 16.77
CA GLU A 253 5.83 -3.91 17.67
C GLU A 253 6.81 -2.96 16.96
N GLU A 254 6.28 -1.90 16.34
CA GLU A 254 7.06 -0.70 16.03
C GLU A 254 7.03 0.26 17.23
N PRO A 255 8.18 0.75 17.73
CA PRO A 255 8.17 1.99 18.50
C PRO A 255 8.02 3.15 17.51
N ALA A 256 6.76 3.50 17.22
CA ALA A 256 6.43 4.65 16.40
C ALA A 256 6.91 5.94 17.07
N ALA A 257 7.51 6.84 16.30
CA ALA A 257 7.64 8.23 16.66
C ALA A 257 6.24 8.76 17.03
N THR A 258 6.06 9.19 18.27
CA THR A 258 4.76 9.60 18.82
C THR A 258 4.22 10.78 18.02
N SER A 259 3.26 10.49 17.14
CA SER A 259 2.48 11.53 16.51
C SER A 259 1.64 12.22 17.59
N VAL A 260 1.43 13.53 17.48
CA VAL A 260 0.53 14.32 18.35
C VAL A 260 -0.86 13.65 18.47
N VAL A 261 -1.31 12.98 17.41
CA VAL A 261 -2.57 12.21 17.38
C VAL A 261 -2.52 10.98 18.28
N GLN A 262 -1.40 10.26 18.32
CA GLN A 262 -1.22 9.06 19.15
C GLN A 262 -1.17 9.41 20.66
N ASP A 263 -0.51 10.51 21.02
CA ASP A 263 -0.54 11.03 22.39
C ASP A 263 -1.94 11.47 22.80
N GLN A 264 -2.69 12.12 21.90
CA GLN A 264 -4.07 12.54 22.19
C GLN A 264 -5.01 11.35 22.39
N LEU A 265 -4.91 10.31 21.56
CA LEU A 265 -5.73 9.11 21.66
C LEU A 265 -5.49 8.34 22.96
N THR A 266 -4.26 8.32 23.46
CA THR A 266 -3.87 7.56 24.66
C THR A 266 -4.09 8.32 25.96
N THR A 267 -4.15 9.65 25.94
CA THR A 267 -4.29 10.48 27.14
C THR A 267 -5.66 11.12 27.34
N THR A 268 -6.44 11.31 26.26
CA THR A 268 -7.74 11.98 26.34
C THR A 268 -8.84 11.00 26.76
N ALA A 269 -9.64 11.37 27.77
CA ALA A 269 -10.77 10.59 28.25
C ALA A 269 -11.97 10.61 27.29
N LEU A 270 -12.75 9.53 27.26
CA LEU A 270 -13.97 9.40 26.45
C LEU A 270 -15.03 10.46 26.75
N ALA A 271 -15.06 10.98 27.99
CA ALA A 271 -15.91 12.11 28.37
C ALA A 271 -15.67 13.37 27.49
N ALA A 272 -14.46 13.57 26.97
CA ALA A 272 -14.12 14.70 26.12
C ALA A 272 -14.81 14.66 24.74
N LEU A 273 -15.34 13.49 24.33
CA LEU A 273 -16.12 13.34 23.10
C LEU A 273 -17.54 13.92 23.23
N ASN A 274 -17.97 14.33 24.43
CA ASN A 274 -19.34 14.75 24.73
C ASN A 274 -20.39 13.78 24.17
N PRO A 275 -20.35 12.49 24.56
CA PRO A 275 -21.27 11.48 24.04
C PRO A 275 -22.72 11.86 24.33
N ASN A 276 -23.60 11.62 23.36
CA ASN A 276 -25.02 11.90 23.53
C ASN A 276 -25.62 11.02 24.64
N ALA A 277 -26.65 11.54 25.31
CA ALA A 277 -27.42 10.77 26.27
C ALA A 277 -27.94 9.47 25.61
N PRO A 278 -27.77 8.32 26.27
CA PRO A 278 -28.14 7.04 25.67
C PRO A 278 -29.65 6.95 25.53
N ILE A 279 -30.11 6.51 24.37
CA ILE A 279 -31.51 6.11 24.19
C ILE A 279 -31.59 4.62 24.54
N SER A 280 -32.28 4.31 25.64
CA SER A 280 -32.46 2.96 26.15
C SER A 280 -33.92 2.50 26.06
N VAL A 281 -34.11 1.19 26.03
CA VAL A 281 -35.42 0.54 26.20
C VAL A 281 -35.28 -0.63 27.16
N VAL A 282 -36.33 -0.89 27.95
CA VAL A 282 -36.37 -2.08 28.81
C VAL A 282 -36.49 -3.35 27.97
N ALA A 283 -35.88 -4.44 28.42
CA ALA A 283 -35.81 -5.73 27.73
C ALA A 283 -37.17 -6.31 27.30
N ALA A 284 -38.21 -6.04 28.08
CA ALA A 284 -39.58 -6.46 27.79
C ALA A 284 -40.28 -5.64 26.68
N SER A 285 -39.63 -4.59 26.16
CA SER A 285 -40.18 -3.75 25.09
C SER A 285 -40.35 -4.54 23.80
N SER A 286 -41.42 -4.25 23.06
CA SER A 286 -41.63 -4.85 21.74
C SER A 286 -40.61 -4.34 20.71
N LEU A 287 -40.27 -5.17 19.73
CA LEU A 287 -39.41 -4.77 18.60
C LEU A 287 -39.98 -3.57 17.84
N ALA A 288 -41.31 -3.48 17.70
CA ALA A 288 -41.97 -2.33 17.08
C ALA A 288 -41.70 -1.01 17.83
N ARG A 289 -41.64 -1.05 19.16
CA ARG A 289 -41.27 0.11 19.99
C ARG A 289 -39.80 0.46 19.80
N ALA A 290 -38.92 -0.54 19.79
CA ALA A 290 -37.48 -0.35 19.59
C ALA A 290 -37.15 0.31 18.24
N VAL A 291 -37.70 -0.23 17.15
CA VAL A 291 -37.52 0.31 15.79
C VAL A 291 -38.09 1.74 15.68
N ARG A 292 -39.21 2.03 16.35
CA ARG A 292 -39.77 3.38 16.41
C ARG A 292 -38.85 4.36 17.14
N GLN A 293 -38.22 3.95 18.23
CA GLN A 293 -37.25 4.76 18.96
C GLN A 293 -36.02 5.06 18.07
N MET A 294 -35.47 4.03 17.41
CA MET A 294 -34.36 4.19 16.48
C MET A 294 -34.67 5.18 15.35
N LYS A 295 -35.86 5.06 14.74
CA LYS A 295 -36.31 5.96 13.67
C LYS A 295 -36.54 7.39 14.15
N THR A 296 -37.18 7.56 15.31
CA THR A 296 -37.52 8.89 15.88
C THR A 296 -36.25 9.66 16.24
N HIS A 297 -35.30 8.99 16.90
CA HIS A 297 -34.06 9.60 17.36
C HIS A 297 -32.94 9.57 16.29
N LYS A 298 -33.19 8.92 15.14
CA LYS A 298 -32.23 8.75 14.03
C LYS A 298 -30.91 8.12 14.48
N ILE A 299 -31.00 7.07 15.29
CA ILE A 299 -29.85 6.35 15.87
C ILE A 299 -29.75 4.93 15.30
N GLY A 300 -28.51 4.45 15.10
CA GLY A 300 -28.22 3.11 14.59
C GLY A 300 -27.97 2.05 15.68
N CYS A 301 -27.95 2.45 16.95
CA CYS A 301 -27.73 1.59 18.11
C CYS A 301 -28.64 2.02 19.26
N LEU A 302 -29.30 1.05 19.89
CA LEU A 302 -30.20 1.22 21.01
C LEU A 302 -29.70 0.38 22.19
N LEU A 303 -29.66 0.97 23.38
CA LEU A 303 -29.26 0.24 24.59
C LEU A 303 -30.46 -0.50 25.19
N VAL A 304 -30.24 -1.71 25.70
CA VAL A 304 -31.27 -2.52 26.32
C VAL A 304 -30.96 -2.67 27.80
N THR A 305 -31.90 -2.25 28.64
CA THR A 305 -31.76 -2.29 30.10
C THR A 305 -32.71 -3.29 30.75
N ASP A 306 -32.37 -3.72 31.97
CA ASP A 306 -33.29 -4.43 32.84
C ASP A 306 -34.28 -3.49 33.55
N VAL A 307 -34.97 -3.99 34.57
CA VAL A 307 -35.93 -3.22 35.36
C VAL A 307 -35.28 -2.28 36.39
N GLU A 308 -33.98 -2.45 36.64
CA GLU A 308 -33.15 -1.60 37.52
C GLU A 308 -32.32 -0.59 36.71
N ASP A 309 -32.64 -0.40 35.42
CA ASP A 309 -31.89 0.45 34.47
C ASP A 309 -30.43 0.03 34.21
N LYS A 310 -30.05 -1.20 34.56
CA LYS A 310 -28.72 -1.73 34.24
C LYS A 310 -28.65 -2.20 32.80
N LEU A 311 -27.52 -1.97 32.15
CA LEU A 311 -27.30 -2.39 30.76
C LEU A 311 -27.18 -3.92 30.68
N ILE A 312 -28.02 -4.56 29.86
CA ILE A 312 -27.99 -6.02 29.63
C ILE A 312 -27.78 -6.40 28.16
N GLY A 313 -27.93 -5.44 27.25
CA GLY A 313 -27.82 -5.71 25.82
C GLY A 313 -27.74 -4.47 24.94
N VAL A 314 -27.43 -4.69 23.67
CA VAL A 314 -27.52 -3.68 22.60
C VAL A 314 -28.31 -4.22 21.42
N PHE A 315 -29.05 -3.35 20.75
CA PHE A 315 -29.78 -3.67 19.54
C PHE A 315 -29.41 -2.67 18.44
N THR A 316 -28.88 -3.19 17.34
CA THR A 316 -28.33 -2.37 16.23
C THR A 316 -29.09 -2.59 14.92
N GLU A 317 -28.83 -1.75 13.92
CA GLU A 317 -29.32 -1.96 12.55
C GLU A 317 -28.93 -3.34 12.00
N ASN A 318 -27.77 -3.86 12.37
CA ASN A 318 -27.32 -5.19 11.97
C ASN A 318 -28.16 -6.29 12.62
N ASP A 319 -28.56 -6.13 13.88
CA ASP A 319 -29.46 -7.06 14.55
C ASP A 319 -30.85 -7.03 13.90
N LEU A 320 -31.36 -5.83 13.57
CA LEU A 320 -32.60 -5.68 12.83
C LEU A 320 -32.56 -6.42 11.48
N LEU A 321 -31.49 -6.22 10.69
CA LEU A 321 -31.36 -6.84 9.38
C LEU A 321 -31.13 -8.35 9.42
N ARG A 322 -30.35 -8.85 10.39
CA ARG A 322 -29.94 -10.27 10.43
C ARG A 322 -30.87 -11.14 11.27
N LYS A 323 -31.41 -10.62 12.37
CA LYS A 323 -32.15 -11.41 13.36
C LYS A 323 -33.67 -11.18 13.28
N VAL A 324 -34.12 -10.05 12.72
CA VAL A 324 -35.54 -9.67 12.75
C VAL A 324 -36.18 -9.75 11.35
N VAL A 325 -35.58 -9.09 10.35
CA VAL A 325 -36.14 -9.02 8.99
C VAL A 325 -36.23 -10.43 8.39
N GLY A 326 -37.46 -10.86 8.06
CA GLY A 326 -37.74 -12.17 7.46
C GLY A 326 -37.83 -13.34 8.45
N LEU A 327 -37.60 -13.12 9.74
CA LEU A 327 -37.70 -14.12 10.80
C LEU A 327 -38.84 -13.84 11.79
N VAL A 328 -39.27 -12.58 11.91
CA VAL A 328 -40.33 -12.15 12.81
C VAL A 328 -41.51 -11.59 12.01
N ASP A 329 -42.65 -12.29 12.07
CA ASP A 329 -43.87 -11.89 11.34
C ASP A 329 -44.60 -10.70 12.00
N ASP A 330 -44.57 -10.60 13.33
CA ASP A 330 -45.29 -9.57 14.11
C ASP A 330 -44.37 -8.90 15.15
N LEU A 331 -43.85 -7.74 14.78
CA LEU A 331 -42.96 -6.92 15.62
C LEU A 331 -43.62 -6.38 16.89
N THR A 332 -44.95 -6.43 17.00
CA THR A 332 -45.66 -5.96 18.19
C THR A 332 -45.68 -6.98 19.32
N LYS A 333 -45.54 -8.27 18.98
CA LYS A 333 -45.55 -9.39 19.94
C LYS A 333 -44.14 -9.86 20.32
N ALA A 334 -43.18 -9.72 19.42
CA ALA A 334 -41.78 -10.06 19.69
C ALA A 334 -41.12 -9.02 20.62
N THR A 335 -40.38 -9.50 21.61
CA THR A 335 -39.64 -8.66 22.57
C THR A 335 -38.23 -8.40 22.06
N ILE A 336 -37.62 -7.30 22.48
CA ILE A 336 -36.26 -6.96 22.08
C ILE A 336 -35.21 -7.88 22.72
N ALA A 337 -35.48 -8.43 23.91
CA ALA A 337 -34.59 -9.34 24.63
C ALA A 337 -34.18 -10.56 23.80
N ASP A 338 -35.08 -11.09 22.98
CA ASP A 338 -34.85 -12.29 22.18
C ASP A 338 -33.94 -12.03 20.96
N TYR A 339 -33.75 -10.77 20.57
CA TYR A 339 -33.06 -10.38 19.32
C TYR A 339 -31.90 -9.41 19.54
N MET A 340 -31.65 -8.98 20.78
CA MET A 340 -30.50 -8.15 21.12
C MET A 340 -29.19 -8.94 21.07
N THR A 341 -28.08 -8.22 21.11
CA THR A 341 -26.79 -8.79 21.48
C THR A 341 -26.64 -8.62 22.99
N ALA A 342 -26.72 -9.72 23.73
CA ALA A 342 -26.59 -9.74 25.19
C ALA A 342 -25.13 -9.53 25.62
N ASP A 343 -24.95 -9.02 26.84
CA ASP A 343 -23.63 -8.79 27.47
C ASP A 343 -22.64 -8.02 26.57
N PRO A 344 -22.98 -6.77 26.19
CA PRO A 344 -22.14 -5.98 25.30
C PRO A 344 -20.86 -5.54 26.02
N PHE A 345 -19.76 -5.38 25.28
CA PHE A 345 -18.57 -4.73 25.82
C PHE A 345 -18.87 -3.27 26.18
N THR A 346 -18.52 -2.87 27.39
CA THR A 346 -18.75 -1.53 27.92
C THR A 346 -17.45 -0.85 28.33
N LEU A 347 -17.45 0.49 28.34
CA LEU A 347 -16.35 1.30 28.87
C LEU A 347 -16.86 2.29 29.92
N LYS A 348 -15.95 2.88 30.69
CA LYS A 348 -16.26 4.01 31.57
C LYS A 348 -15.82 5.32 30.93
N SER A 349 -16.49 6.42 31.25
CA SER A 349 -16.29 7.74 30.62
C SER A 349 -14.89 8.33 30.86
N GLU A 350 -14.22 7.94 31.93
CA GLU A 350 -12.86 8.36 32.29
C GLU A 350 -11.77 7.61 31.51
N MET A 351 -12.10 6.52 30.82
CA MET A 351 -11.12 5.73 30.08
C MET A 351 -10.63 6.47 28.83
N PRO A 352 -9.39 6.21 28.36
CA PRO A 352 -8.88 6.85 27.15
C PRO A 352 -9.66 6.50 25.87
N ILE A 353 -9.67 7.43 24.91
CA ILE A 353 -10.28 7.22 23.58
C ILE A 353 -9.68 5.99 22.88
N ALA A 354 -8.38 5.72 23.06
CA ALA A 354 -7.70 4.55 22.52
C ALA A 354 -8.39 3.22 22.88
N ASN A 355 -8.97 3.11 24.08
CA ASN A 355 -9.67 1.90 24.52
C ASN A 355 -10.94 1.65 23.68
N ALA A 356 -11.67 2.70 23.33
CA ALA A 356 -12.84 2.58 22.45
C ALA A 356 -12.44 2.19 21.02
N ILE A 357 -11.38 2.81 20.47
CA ILE A 357 -10.86 2.46 19.14
C ILE A 357 -10.40 1.00 19.11
N HIS A 358 -9.69 0.57 20.15
CA HIS A 358 -9.23 -0.81 20.28
C HIS A 358 -10.39 -1.80 20.27
N LEU A 359 -11.42 -1.60 21.11
CA LEU A 359 -12.59 -2.46 21.13
C LEU A 359 -13.35 -2.47 19.80
N MET A 360 -13.50 -1.31 19.15
CA MET A 360 -14.14 -1.19 17.84
C MET A 360 -13.38 -1.94 16.75
N ALA A 361 -12.05 -1.84 16.74
CA ALA A 361 -11.19 -2.48 15.74
C ALA A 361 -11.12 -4.01 15.94
N VAL A 362 -10.88 -4.47 17.17
CA VAL A 362 -10.69 -5.90 17.47
C VAL A 362 -11.98 -6.69 17.27
N HIS A 363 -13.11 -6.14 17.71
CA HIS A 363 -14.38 -6.86 17.67
C HIS A 363 -15.30 -6.44 16.50
N GLY A 364 -14.86 -5.50 15.66
CA GLY A 364 -15.60 -5.06 14.48
C GLY A 364 -16.88 -4.27 14.81
N PHE A 365 -16.95 -3.65 15.99
CA PHE A 365 -18.10 -2.85 16.41
C PHE A 365 -17.92 -1.38 16.01
N ARG A 366 -19.04 -0.68 15.80
CA ARG A 366 -19.04 0.76 15.47
C ARG A 366 -19.53 1.64 16.60
N HIS A 367 -20.06 1.03 17.66
CA HIS A 367 -20.65 1.71 18.81
C HIS A 367 -20.24 0.97 20.08
N VAL A 368 -19.88 1.72 21.12
CA VAL A 368 -19.50 1.18 22.43
C VAL A 368 -20.32 1.91 23.51
N PRO A 369 -21.13 1.21 24.31
CA PRO A 369 -21.85 1.79 25.45
C PRO A 369 -20.89 2.23 26.56
N LEU A 370 -21.21 3.34 27.20
CA LEU A 370 -20.55 3.82 28.42
C LEU A 370 -21.44 3.55 29.63
N ILE A 371 -20.85 3.03 30.71
CA ILE A 371 -21.56 2.75 31.97
C ILE A 371 -20.91 3.45 33.17
N ASP A 372 -21.70 3.67 34.23
CA ASP A 372 -21.20 4.07 35.55
C ASP A 372 -20.72 2.86 36.39
N ASP A 373 -20.30 3.12 37.63
CA ASP A 373 -19.84 2.08 38.56
C ASP A 373 -20.95 1.09 38.97
N ASP A 374 -22.22 1.51 38.87
CA ASP A 374 -23.39 0.73 39.25
C ASP A 374 -24.00 -0.05 38.05
N GLY A 375 -23.44 0.11 36.84
CA GLY A 375 -23.83 -0.58 35.61
C GLY A 375 -24.92 0.12 34.80
N HIS A 376 -25.25 1.37 35.12
CA HIS A 376 -26.23 2.15 34.36
C HIS A 376 -25.57 2.79 33.13
N PRO A 377 -26.26 2.84 31.98
CA PRO A 377 -25.73 3.47 30.78
C PRO A 377 -25.69 4.99 30.93
N VAL A 378 -24.51 5.58 30.77
CA VAL A 378 -24.29 7.04 30.83
C VAL A 378 -24.06 7.67 29.46
N GLY A 379 -23.78 6.87 28.43
CA GLY A 379 -23.55 7.37 27.08
C GLY A 379 -23.31 6.28 26.05
N ILE A 380 -23.13 6.69 24.80
CA ILE A 380 -22.67 5.83 23.71
C ILE A 380 -21.63 6.56 22.90
N VAL A 381 -20.54 5.87 22.57
CA VAL A 381 -19.47 6.39 21.72
C VAL A 381 -19.47 5.64 20.40
N SER A 382 -19.49 6.36 19.29
CA SER A 382 -19.37 5.81 17.96
C SER A 382 -18.00 6.13 17.33
N PHE A 383 -17.62 5.33 16.32
CA PHE A 383 -16.42 5.63 15.54
C PHE A 383 -16.48 7.04 14.92
N ARG A 384 -17.68 7.51 14.56
CA ARG A 384 -17.89 8.85 14.03
C ARG A 384 -17.52 9.94 15.05
N ASP A 385 -17.91 9.77 16.31
CA ASP A 385 -17.62 10.76 17.37
C ASP A 385 -16.10 10.93 17.57
N VAL A 386 -15.36 9.81 17.48
CA VAL A 386 -13.89 9.81 17.53
C VAL A 386 -13.29 10.56 16.35
N VAL A 387 -13.75 10.29 15.13
CA VAL A 387 -13.26 10.97 13.91
C VAL A 387 -13.59 12.46 13.93
N ASP A 388 -14.81 12.84 14.33
CA ASP A 388 -15.24 14.23 14.42
C ASP A 388 -14.42 15.00 15.46
N TYR A 389 -14.09 14.36 16.60
CA TYR A 389 -13.21 14.94 17.62
C TYR A 389 -11.78 15.17 17.09
N LEU A 390 -11.16 14.17 16.46
CA LEU A 390 -9.83 14.32 15.86
C LEU A 390 -9.81 15.39 14.76
N GLY A 391 -10.87 15.47 13.96
CA GLY A 391 -11.01 16.49 12.91
C GLY A 391 -11.13 17.92 13.43
N GLN A 392 -11.64 18.12 14.64
CA GLN A 392 -11.68 19.44 15.30
C GLN A 392 -10.33 19.84 15.90
N GLN A 393 -9.51 18.88 16.35
CA GLN A 393 -8.18 19.13 16.93
C GLN A 393 -7.08 19.37 15.89
N LEU A 394 -7.32 18.97 14.63
CA LEU A 394 -6.40 19.15 13.50
C LEU A 394 -6.63 20.46 12.71
N ARG A 395 -7.63 21.27 13.10
CA ARG A 395 -7.88 22.63 12.58
C ARG A 395 -7.33 23.67 13.55
#